data_AF-S0EB83-F1
#
_entry.id   AF-S0EB83-F1
#
_cell.length_a   1.000
_cell.length_b   1.000
_cell.length_c   1.000
_cell.angle_alpha   90.00
_cell.angle_beta   90.00
_cell.angle_gamma   90.00
#
_symmetry.space_group_name_H-M   'P 1'
#
loop_
_entity.id
_entity.type
_entity.pdbx_description
1 polymer ?
#
loop_
_entity_poly.entity_id
_entity_poly.type
_entity_poly.pdbx_seq_one_letter_code
_entity_poly.pdbx_strand_id
1 'polypeptide(L)'
;MASQTWLPSERSGNVQQKALIHYICGNPGLIDYYTDFLSHVRGLLDKIETDTAYDIYGTNLLGFSDDDHEPFSSKNKPWDLEGQIEGMYEIVAAKGKGYDFVILMGHSVGSFITVEIFHRHMKNPERAPHLKLRHGFLICPTLTHLARSSNGVQFELLRRFIPFLDTAACLLARLLLGLLSVASVTWIVQRLLAFTPASADITARWLKSRDGVLQAVHLGLTELEMITEEKWNDDLWDTAGEDNGVPKFFLFYAKKDHWIHDDERDGIVEKRGDKARIVQDEGDIPHAFCTREDASLEVARRVCGWVEEIEAAKK
;
A
#
# COMPACT_ATOMS: atom_id res chain seq x y z
N MET A 1 -6.21 18.26 7.63
CA MET A 1 -6.22 16.94 8.31
C MET A 1 -6.16 15.89 7.23
N ALA A 2 -5.21 14.98 7.32
CA ALA A 2 -4.98 13.92 6.36
C ALA A 2 -6.27 13.16 6.09
N SER A 3 -6.52 12.85 4.81
CA SER A 3 -7.60 11.93 4.49
C SER A 3 -7.31 10.58 5.15
N GLN A 4 -8.35 10.02 5.77
CA GLN A 4 -8.31 8.72 6.41
C GLN A 4 -9.61 7.97 6.11
N THR A 5 -9.51 6.66 6.02
CA THR A 5 -10.64 5.74 5.89
C THR A 5 -10.80 4.97 7.20
N TRP A 6 -12.03 4.91 7.69
CA TRP A 6 -12.41 4.12 8.86
C TRP A 6 -13.72 3.41 8.57
N LEU A 7 -13.67 2.09 8.42
CA LEU A 7 -14.81 1.23 8.13
C LEU A 7 -14.90 0.15 9.23
N PRO A 8 -15.57 0.46 10.36
CA PRO A 8 -15.71 -0.48 11.45
C PRO A 8 -16.57 -1.68 11.02
N SER A 9 -16.36 -2.83 11.66
CA SER A 9 -17.29 -3.95 11.54
C SER A 9 -18.66 -3.57 12.10
N GLU A 10 -19.73 -3.98 11.41
CA GLU A 10 -21.11 -3.78 11.88
C GLU A 10 -21.48 -4.76 13.02
N ARG A 11 -20.64 -5.77 13.31
CA ARG A 11 -20.89 -6.71 14.41
C ARG A 11 -20.69 -6.03 15.76
N SER A 12 -21.79 -5.95 16.52
CA SER A 12 -21.81 -5.39 17.88
C SER A 12 -22.14 -6.42 18.98
N GLY A 13 -22.40 -7.70 18.64
CA GLY A 13 -22.73 -8.76 19.62
C GLY A 13 -22.08 -10.12 19.30
N ASN A 14 -21.72 -10.87 20.36
CA ASN A 14 -21.07 -12.20 20.33
C ASN A 14 -19.79 -12.30 19.46
N VAL A 15 -18.96 -11.26 19.49
CA VAL A 15 -17.63 -11.28 18.87
C VAL A 15 -16.63 -11.87 19.87
N GLN A 16 -15.88 -12.89 19.45
CA GLN A 16 -14.83 -13.52 20.27
C GLN A 16 -13.50 -12.80 20.14
N GLN A 17 -13.20 -12.23 18.97
CA GLN A 17 -11.96 -11.52 18.69
C GLN A 17 -12.20 -10.22 17.92
N LYS A 18 -11.39 -9.20 18.21
CA LYS A 18 -11.36 -7.94 17.47
C LYS A 18 -10.08 -7.84 16.66
N ALA A 19 -10.19 -7.70 15.34
CA ALA A 19 -9.08 -7.56 14.41
C ALA A 19 -9.08 -6.20 13.73
N LEU A 20 -7.89 -5.67 13.45
CA LEU A 20 -7.72 -4.48 12.62
C LEU A 20 -7.05 -4.86 11.30
N ILE A 21 -7.67 -4.52 10.18
CA ILE A 21 -7.02 -4.48 8.87
C ILE A 21 -6.52 -3.05 8.65
N HIS A 22 -5.21 -2.84 8.70
CA HIS A 22 -4.58 -1.55 8.48
C HIS A 22 -4.03 -1.47 7.06
N TYR A 23 -4.61 -0.60 6.23
CA TYR A 23 -4.22 -0.40 4.85
C TYR A 23 -3.10 0.63 4.70
N ILE A 24 -2.06 0.28 3.94
CA ILE A 24 -0.90 1.12 3.63
C ILE A 24 -0.85 1.35 2.11
N CYS A 25 -0.98 2.61 1.72
CA CYS A 25 -1.06 3.03 0.32
C CYS A 25 0.24 2.76 -0.46
N GLY A 26 0.12 2.63 -1.78
CA GLY A 26 1.25 2.73 -2.73
C GLY A 26 1.64 4.18 -3.01
N ASN A 27 2.43 4.43 -4.06
CA ASN A 27 2.82 5.77 -4.51
C ASN A 27 2.05 6.14 -5.80
N PRO A 28 1.29 7.26 -5.87
CA PRO A 28 1.09 8.28 -4.82
C PRO A 28 0.32 7.79 -3.59
N GLY A 29 0.77 8.22 -2.41
CA GLY A 29 0.31 7.78 -1.09
C GLY A 29 -0.99 8.41 -0.61
N LEU A 30 -2.03 8.38 -1.44
CA LEU A 30 -3.34 8.94 -1.13
C LEU A 30 -4.37 7.82 -0.88
N ILE A 31 -4.99 7.80 0.29
CA ILE A 31 -5.96 6.76 0.69
C ILE A 31 -7.23 6.81 -0.15
N ASP A 32 -7.60 7.98 -0.65
CA ASP A 32 -8.81 8.18 -1.44
C ASP A 32 -8.82 7.37 -2.74
N TYR A 33 -7.65 7.00 -3.27
CA TYR A 33 -7.60 6.08 -4.43
C TYR A 33 -8.21 4.73 -4.12
N TYR A 34 -8.23 4.31 -2.85
CA TYR A 34 -8.63 2.98 -2.43
C TYR A 34 -10.05 2.96 -1.83
N THR A 35 -10.80 4.06 -1.89
CA THR A 35 -12.15 4.13 -1.31
C THR A 35 -13.08 3.05 -1.86
N ASP A 36 -13.14 2.87 -3.18
CA ASP A 36 -13.99 1.84 -3.81
C ASP A 36 -13.55 0.43 -3.41
N PHE A 37 -12.24 0.16 -3.49
CA PHE A 37 -11.65 -1.11 -3.07
C PHE A 37 -11.96 -1.45 -1.60
N LEU A 38 -11.68 -0.54 -0.66
CA LEU A 38 -11.88 -0.79 0.77
C LEU A 38 -13.38 -0.89 1.11
N SER A 39 -14.24 -0.19 0.37
CA SER A 39 -15.70 -0.34 0.50
C SER A 39 -16.16 -1.72 0.02
N HIS A 40 -15.59 -2.24 -1.08
CA HIS A 40 -15.86 -3.62 -1.51
C HIS A 40 -15.37 -4.65 -0.49
N VAL A 41 -14.16 -4.47 0.07
CA VAL A 41 -13.65 -5.33 1.15
C VAL A 41 -14.62 -5.31 2.34
N ARG A 42 -15.02 -4.14 2.83
CA ARG A 42 -15.99 -4.01 3.93
C ARG A 42 -17.29 -4.76 3.66
N GLY A 43 -17.93 -4.50 2.52
CA GLY A 43 -19.21 -5.14 2.18
C GLY A 43 -19.12 -6.65 1.92
N LEU A 44 -17.93 -7.18 1.62
CA LEU A 44 -17.69 -8.62 1.56
C LEU A 44 -17.42 -9.20 2.95
N LEU A 45 -16.63 -8.51 3.79
CA LEU A 45 -16.39 -8.90 5.19
C LEU A 45 -17.68 -9.00 5.99
N ASP A 46 -18.62 -8.06 5.82
CA ASP A 46 -19.92 -8.06 6.52
C ASP A 46 -20.71 -9.36 6.29
N LYS A 47 -20.43 -10.10 5.20
CA LYS A 47 -21.09 -11.36 4.87
C LYS A 47 -20.40 -12.57 5.47
N ILE A 48 -19.10 -12.50 5.73
CA ILE A 48 -18.28 -13.64 6.14
C ILE A 48 -17.85 -13.58 7.61
N GLU A 49 -17.92 -12.41 8.24
CA GLU A 49 -17.56 -12.23 9.64
C GLU A 49 -18.42 -13.10 10.56
N THR A 50 -17.75 -14.01 11.27
CA THR A 50 -18.35 -14.84 12.32
C THR A 50 -17.78 -14.49 13.69
N ASP A 51 -16.70 -15.13 14.11
CA ASP A 51 -16.20 -15.04 15.48
C ASP A 51 -15.28 -13.82 15.66
N THR A 52 -14.73 -13.32 14.56
CA THR A 52 -13.86 -12.15 14.52
C THR A 52 -14.58 -10.97 13.87
N ALA A 53 -14.54 -9.80 14.52
CA ALA A 53 -14.93 -8.53 13.92
C ALA A 53 -13.69 -7.84 13.35
N TYR A 54 -13.68 -7.52 12.06
CA TYR A 54 -12.57 -6.83 11.41
C TYR A 54 -12.91 -5.37 11.20
N ASP A 55 -12.22 -4.47 11.89
CA ASP A 55 -12.28 -3.05 11.54
C ASP A 55 -11.26 -2.77 10.42
N ILE A 56 -11.58 -1.87 9.49
CA ILE A 56 -10.63 -1.42 8.46
C ILE A 56 -10.22 0.03 8.74
N TYR A 57 -8.92 0.28 8.74
CA TYR A 57 -8.36 1.63 8.81
C TYR A 57 -7.33 1.85 7.71
N GLY A 58 -7.27 3.06 7.17
CA GLY A 58 -6.19 3.48 6.28
C GLY A 58 -6.02 4.99 6.31
N THR A 59 -4.82 5.46 5.95
CA THR A 59 -4.49 6.89 5.89
C THR A 59 -3.56 7.16 4.72
N ASN A 60 -3.45 8.43 4.33
CA ASN A 60 -2.38 8.86 3.43
C ASN A 60 -1.00 8.49 4.00
N LEU A 61 -0.05 8.22 3.10
CA LEU A 61 1.36 8.29 3.45
C LEU A 61 1.72 9.74 3.80
N LEU A 62 2.79 9.91 4.58
CA LEU A 62 3.20 11.22 5.08
C LEU A 62 3.56 12.18 3.93
N GLY A 63 3.14 13.44 4.04
CA GLY A 63 3.52 14.49 3.09
C GLY A 63 2.75 14.55 1.77
N PHE A 64 1.73 13.70 1.57
CA PHE A 64 0.93 13.69 0.33
C PHE A 64 -0.23 14.70 0.33
N SER A 65 -0.58 15.25 1.48
CA SER A 65 -1.61 16.27 1.64
C SER A 65 -1.00 17.53 2.25
N ASP A 66 -1.22 18.67 1.58
CA ASP A 66 -0.64 19.96 1.94
C ASP A 66 -1.07 20.44 3.34
N ASP A 67 -2.18 19.91 3.87
CA ASP A 67 -2.72 20.22 5.19
C ASP A 67 -1.98 19.52 6.34
N ASP A 68 -1.11 18.55 6.03
CA ASP A 68 -0.47 17.69 7.04
C ASP A 68 0.97 18.09 7.33
N HIS A 69 1.47 19.11 6.64
CA HIS A 69 2.82 19.59 6.82
C HIS A 69 2.99 21.04 6.33
N GLU A 70 3.96 21.72 6.92
CA GLU A 70 4.48 22.97 6.37
C GLU A 70 5.06 22.75 4.97
N PRO A 71 5.04 23.78 4.09
CA PRO A 71 5.62 23.66 2.75
C PRO A 71 7.01 23.05 2.74
N PHE A 72 7.25 22.15 1.77
CA PHE A 72 8.59 21.60 1.62
C PHE A 72 9.59 22.68 1.20
N SER A 73 10.78 22.58 1.78
CA SER A 73 11.90 23.50 1.58
C SER A 73 13.21 22.78 1.83
N SER A 74 14.34 23.49 1.70
CA SER A 74 15.64 22.94 2.07
C SER A 74 15.75 22.52 3.55
N LYS A 75 14.90 23.08 4.42
CA LYS A 75 14.86 22.79 5.86
C LYS A 75 13.78 21.80 6.25
N ASN A 76 12.73 21.67 5.44
CA ASN A 76 11.63 20.73 5.64
C ASN A 76 11.50 19.89 4.38
N LYS A 77 12.19 18.75 4.33
CA LYS A 77 12.27 17.93 3.12
C LYS A 77 11.04 17.04 2.98
N PRO A 78 10.72 16.58 1.76
CA PRO A 78 9.76 15.50 1.57
C PRO A 78 10.18 14.25 2.35
N TRP A 79 9.21 13.41 2.68
CA TRP A 79 9.44 12.16 3.39
C TRP A 79 10.05 11.11 2.45
N ASP A 80 11.18 10.52 2.82
CA ASP A 80 11.76 9.37 2.14
C ASP A 80 11.09 8.06 2.61
N LEU A 81 11.45 6.94 1.98
CA LEU A 81 10.87 5.64 2.33
C LEU A 81 11.13 5.25 3.81
N GLU A 82 12.28 5.59 4.37
CA GLU A 82 12.59 5.35 5.78
C GLU A 82 11.64 6.13 6.71
N GLY A 83 11.44 7.41 6.43
CA GLY A 83 10.48 8.25 7.13
C GLY A 83 9.03 7.75 6.99
N GLN A 84 8.67 7.19 5.83
CA GLN A 84 7.37 6.53 5.65
C GLN A 84 7.24 5.28 6.52
N ILE A 85 8.28 4.43 6.59
CA ILE A 85 8.27 3.22 7.41
C ILE A 85 8.09 3.56 8.88
N GLU A 86 8.91 4.48 9.42
CA GLU A 86 8.81 4.89 10.83
C GLU A 86 7.49 5.59 11.13
N GLY A 87 7.05 6.50 10.26
CA GLY A 87 5.77 7.19 10.41
C GLY A 87 4.57 6.24 10.42
N MET A 88 4.53 5.30 9.47
CA MET A 88 3.46 4.30 9.40
C MET A 88 3.53 3.31 10.55
N TYR A 89 4.73 2.93 11.03
CA TYR A 89 4.88 2.10 12.23
C TYR A 89 4.19 2.75 13.43
N GLU A 90 4.42 4.04 13.68
CA GLU A 90 3.82 4.75 14.82
C GLU A 90 2.29 4.82 14.70
N ILE A 91 1.76 5.04 13.49
CA ILE A 91 0.32 5.06 13.24
C ILE A 91 -0.29 3.66 13.42
N VAL A 92 0.35 2.62 12.89
CA VAL A 92 -0.05 1.21 13.09
C VAL A 92 -0.04 0.85 14.58
N ALA A 93 1.04 1.18 15.30
CA ALA A 93 1.16 0.92 16.73
C ALA A 93 0.07 1.65 17.52
N ALA A 94 -0.22 2.91 17.19
CA ALA A 94 -1.28 3.67 17.85
C ALA A 94 -2.67 3.07 17.58
N LYS A 95 -2.96 2.71 16.32
CA LYS A 95 -4.27 2.18 15.90
C LYS A 95 -4.50 0.73 16.29
N GLY A 96 -3.44 -0.07 16.45
CA GLY A 96 -3.52 -1.46 16.88
C GLY A 96 -3.87 -1.64 18.37
N LYS A 97 -3.95 -0.56 19.16
CA LYS A 97 -4.35 -0.64 20.58
C LYS A 97 -5.78 -1.16 20.72
N GLY A 98 -5.96 -2.15 21.58
CA GLY A 98 -7.27 -2.72 21.89
C GLY A 98 -7.78 -3.76 20.89
N TYR A 99 -6.93 -4.17 19.93
CA TYR A 99 -7.21 -5.30 19.04
C TYR A 99 -6.48 -6.56 19.52
N ASP A 100 -7.11 -7.70 19.30
CA ASP A 100 -6.51 -9.02 19.56
C ASP A 100 -5.40 -9.33 18.55
N PHE A 101 -5.52 -8.79 17.33
CA PHE A 101 -4.47 -8.81 16.32
C PHE A 101 -4.68 -7.77 15.22
N VAL A 102 -3.62 -7.52 14.46
CA VAL A 102 -3.58 -6.61 13.32
C VAL A 102 -3.11 -7.36 12.08
N ILE A 103 -3.84 -7.15 10.98
CA ILE A 103 -3.43 -7.50 9.62
C ILE A 103 -2.98 -6.22 8.95
N LEU A 104 -1.76 -6.20 8.41
CA LEU A 104 -1.31 -5.10 7.57
C LEU A 104 -1.60 -5.44 6.11
N MET A 105 -2.17 -4.50 5.38
CA MET A 105 -2.46 -4.66 3.95
C MET A 105 -1.76 -3.56 3.18
N GLY A 106 -0.78 -3.90 2.37
CA GLY A 106 0.02 -2.96 1.60
C GLY A 106 -0.22 -3.10 0.09
N HIS A 107 -0.23 -1.99 -0.63
CA HIS A 107 -0.18 -1.98 -2.10
C HIS A 107 1.16 -1.42 -2.60
N SER A 108 1.80 -2.07 -3.57
CA SER A 108 3.04 -1.56 -4.19
C SER A 108 4.13 -1.30 -3.13
N VAL A 109 4.69 -0.09 -3.05
CA VAL A 109 5.61 0.32 -1.97
C VAL A 109 5.03 0.11 -0.57
N GLY A 110 3.71 0.22 -0.39
CA GLY A 110 3.02 -0.09 0.86
C GLY A 110 3.20 -1.54 1.32
N SER A 111 3.43 -2.47 0.39
CA SER A 111 3.82 -3.85 0.71
C SER A 111 5.23 -3.92 1.29
N PHE A 112 6.18 -3.17 0.73
CA PHE A 112 7.54 -3.08 1.28
C PHE A 112 7.50 -2.49 2.71
N ILE A 113 6.75 -1.39 2.90
CA ILE A 113 6.55 -0.77 4.21
C ILE A 113 5.93 -1.78 5.19
N THR A 114 4.95 -2.57 4.74
CA THR A 114 4.32 -3.62 5.55
C THR A 114 5.35 -4.64 6.06
N VAL A 115 6.17 -5.20 5.16
CA VAL A 115 7.19 -6.20 5.53
C VAL A 115 8.24 -5.59 6.45
N GLU A 116 8.66 -4.34 6.21
CA GLU A 116 9.58 -3.61 7.09
C GLU A 116 9.00 -3.38 8.50
N ILE A 117 7.72 -3.03 8.62
CA ILE A 117 7.06 -2.89 9.92
C ILE A 117 7.06 -4.22 10.68
N PHE A 118 6.73 -5.34 10.02
CA PHE A 118 6.82 -6.66 10.62
C PHE A 118 8.25 -6.98 11.09
N HIS A 119 9.25 -6.75 10.23
CA HIS A 119 10.65 -7.03 10.53
C HIS A 119 11.18 -6.20 11.72
N ARG A 120 10.89 -4.90 11.75
CA ARG A 120 11.31 -4.00 12.84
C ARG A 120 10.60 -4.31 14.14
N HIS A 121 9.30 -4.62 14.08
CA HIS A 121 8.53 -5.00 15.25
C HIS A 121 9.00 -6.35 15.83
N MET A 122 9.34 -7.32 14.98
CA MET A 122 9.89 -8.61 15.42
C MET A 122 11.24 -8.44 16.14
N LYS A 123 12.10 -7.53 15.66
CA LYS A 123 13.39 -7.25 16.29
C LYS A 123 13.27 -6.49 17.61
N ASN A 124 12.35 -5.52 17.67
CA ASN A 124 12.17 -4.61 18.80
C ASN A 124 10.70 -4.56 19.26
N PRO A 125 10.13 -5.67 19.77
CA PRO A 125 8.72 -5.74 20.15
C PRO A 125 8.36 -4.78 21.29
N GLU A 126 9.33 -4.38 22.10
CA GLU A 126 9.16 -3.45 23.22
C GLU A 126 8.77 -2.03 22.80
N ARG A 127 8.97 -1.64 21.53
CA ARG A 127 8.49 -0.35 20.99
C ARG A 127 6.97 -0.24 21.06
N ALA A 128 6.25 -1.35 20.87
CA ALA A 128 4.79 -1.39 20.91
C ALA A 128 4.31 -2.76 21.44
N PRO A 129 4.47 -3.07 22.74
CA PRO A 129 4.21 -4.42 23.28
C PRO A 129 2.75 -4.89 23.12
N HIS A 130 1.82 -3.96 22.93
CA HIS A 130 0.41 -4.22 22.70
C HIS A 130 0.09 -4.56 21.24
N LEU A 131 0.98 -4.22 20.30
CA LEU A 131 0.77 -4.45 18.88
C LEU A 131 0.99 -5.93 18.58
N LYS A 132 -0.04 -6.58 18.03
CA LYS A 132 0.00 -8.01 17.69
C LYS A 132 -0.15 -8.17 16.18
N LEU A 133 0.95 -7.99 15.45
CA LEU A 133 0.96 -8.19 14.00
C LEU A 133 0.84 -9.69 13.70
N ARG A 134 -0.17 -10.07 12.91
CA ARG A 134 -0.45 -11.48 12.61
C ARG A 134 -0.28 -11.85 11.15
N HIS A 135 -0.93 -11.12 10.23
CA HIS A 135 -0.80 -11.39 8.80
C HIS A 135 -0.46 -10.13 8.00
N GLY A 136 0.24 -10.32 6.88
CA GLY A 136 0.54 -9.28 5.90
C GLY A 136 -0.08 -9.62 4.54
N PHE A 137 -0.97 -8.76 4.05
CA PHE A 137 -1.60 -8.86 2.74
C PHE A 137 -0.88 -7.91 1.78
N LEU A 138 -0.10 -8.47 0.86
CA LEU A 138 0.82 -7.74 0.00
C LEU A 138 0.29 -7.75 -1.44
N ILE A 139 -0.24 -6.62 -1.89
CA ILE A 139 -0.94 -6.47 -3.17
C ILE A 139 -0.01 -5.77 -4.17
N CYS A 140 0.25 -6.42 -5.31
CA CYS A 140 1.22 -6.01 -6.32
C CYS A 140 2.56 -5.59 -5.68
N PRO A 141 3.22 -6.47 -4.92
CA PRO A 141 4.24 -6.04 -3.96
C PRO A 141 5.61 -5.77 -4.61
N THR A 142 6.16 -4.58 -4.36
CA THR A 142 7.51 -4.19 -4.81
C THR A 142 8.55 -4.52 -3.73
N LEU A 143 8.89 -5.81 -3.60
CA LEU A 143 9.74 -6.29 -2.50
C LEU A 143 11.25 -6.25 -2.79
N THR A 144 11.64 -6.43 -4.06
CA THR A 144 13.05 -6.49 -4.46
C THR A 144 13.29 -5.75 -5.77
N HIS A 145 14.51 -5.25 -5.93
CA HIS A 145 15.08 -4.66 -7.15
C HIS A 145 14.12 -3.84 -8.00
N LEU A 146 13.43 -2.86 -7.40
CA LEU A 146 12.45 -2.03 -8.11
C LEU A 146 13.07 -1.34 -9.34
N ALA A 147 14.35 -0.96 -9.25
CA ALA A 147 15.10 -0.35 -10.34
C ALA A 147 15.26 -1.23 -11.59
N ARG A 148 15.08 -2.56 -11.49
CA ARG A 148 15.11 -3.47 -12.64
C ARG A 148 13.78 -3.56 -13.38
N SER A 149 12.68 -3.11 -12.78
CA SER A 149 11.39 -3.07 -13.44
C SER A 149 11.39 -2.13 -14.66
N SER A 150 10.48 -2.33 -15.61
CA SER A 150 10.42 -1.47 -16.80
C SER A 150 10.27 0.01 -16.45
N ASN A 151 9.44 0.34 -15.46
CA ASN A 151 9.27 1.71 -14.99
C ASN A 151 10.45 2.18 -14.14
N GLY A 152 11.04 1.31 -13.32
CA GLY A 152 12.25 1.61 -12.56
C GLY A 152 13.44 2.00 -13.44
N VAL A 153 13.66 1.27 -14.53
CA VAL A 153 14.70 1.58 -15.53
C VAL A 153 14.44 2.94 -16.18
N GLN A 154 13.19 3.22 -16.58
CA GLN A 154 12.83 4.53 -17.16
C GLN A 154 13.05 5.68 -16.16
N PHE A 155 12.72 5.45 -14.89
CA PHE A 155 12.86 6.45 -13.85
C PHE A 155 14.32 6.72 -13.49
N GLU A 156 15.16 5.68 -13.42
CA GLU A 156 16.62 5.83 -13.27
C GLU A 156 17.25 6.56 -14.46
N LEU A 157 16.79 6.28 -15.68
CA LEU A 157 17.21 7.05 -16.85
C LEU A 157 16.84 8.53 -16.71
N LEU A 158 15.59 8.85 -16.35
CA LEU A 158 15.16 10.23 -16.14
C LEU A 158 15.99 10.93 -15.05
N ARG A 159 16.22 10.25 -13.93
CA ARG A 159 17.06 10.74 -12.83
C ARG A 159 18.47 11.09 -13.29
N ARG A 160 19.07 10.27 -14.16
CA ARG A 160 20.41 10.49 -14.69
C ARG A 160 20.49 11.71 -15.61
N PHE A 161 19.46 11.99 -16.39
CA PHE A 161 19.45 13.11 -17.35
C PHE A 161 18.94 14.42 -16.75
N ILE A 162 18.11 14.36 -15.70
CA ILE A 162 17.45 15.52 -15.09
C ILE A 162 17.94 15.65 -13.64
N PRO A 163 18.93 16.52 -13.35
CA PRO A 163 19.33 16.78 -11.98
C PRO A 163 18.17 17.40 -11.20
N PHE A 164 18.01 17.01 -9.92
CA PHE A 164 16.89 17.44 -9.06
C PHE A 164 15.52 17.10 -9.67
N LEU A 165 15.38 15.86 -10.17
CA LEU A 165 14.19 15.37 -10.87
C LEU A 165 12.88 15.65 -10.11
N ASP A 166 12.89 15.51 -8.79
CA ASP A 166 11.74 15.79 -7.92
C ASP A 166 11.26 17.24 -8.01
N THR A 167 12.18 18.19 -7.91
CA THR A 167 11.92 19.62 -8.05
C THR A 167 11.52 19.96 -9.49
N ALA A 168 12.20 19.39 -10.48
CA ALA A 168 11.91 19.62 -11.90
C ALA A 168 10.51 19.13 -12.28
N ALA A 169 10.11 17.93 -11.83
CA ALA A 169 8.79 17.36 -12.07
C ALA A 169 7.68 18.22 -11.44
N CYS A 170 7.88 18.69 -10.20
CA CYS A 170 6.94 19.58 -9.52
C CYS A 170 6.78 20.92 -10.28
N LEU A 171 7.89 21.54 -10.70
CA LEU A 171 7.85 22.77 -11.48
C LEU A 171 7.15 22.58 -12.84
N LEU A 172 7.43 21.46 -13.52
CA LEU A 172 6.80 21.13 -14.79
C LEU A 172 5.29 20.90 -14.64
N ALA A 173 4.86 20.16 -13.61
CA ALA A 173 3.44 19.97 -13.31
C ALA A 173 2.74 21.31 -13.08
N ARG A 174 3.33 22.20 -12.29
CA ARG A 174 2.79 23.56 -12.06
C ARG A 174 2.75 24.40 -13.34
N LEU A 175 3.78 24.32 -14.18
CA LEU A 175 3.85 25.07 -15.44
C LEU A 175 2.77 24.60 -16.44
N LEU A 176 2.65 23.29 -16.64
CA LEU A 176 1.73 22.70 -17.62
C LEU A 176 0.28 22.75 -17.17
N LEU A 177 0.02 22.54 -15.88
CA LEU A 177 -1.33 22.38 -15.35
C LEU A 177 -1.83 23.63 -14.59
N GLY A 178 -0.97 24.63 -14.39
CA GLY A 178 -1.29 25.83 -13.60
C GLY A 178 -2.48 26.62 -14.13
N LEU A 179 -2.61 26.72 -15.46
CA LEU A 179 -3.72 27.43 -16.12
C LEU A 179 -5.00 26.59 -16.24
N LEU A 180 -4.91 25.29 -16.02
CA LEU A 180 -6.05 24.38 -16.12
C LEU A 180 -6.80 24.30 -14.80
N SER A 181 -8.13 24.28 -14.85
CA SER A 181 -8.94 24.02 -13.66
C SER A 181 -8.80 22.56 -13.21
N VAL A 182 -9.10 22.25 -11.94
CA VAL A 182 -9.13 20.84 -11.46
C VAL A 182 -10.07 19.99 -12.33
N ALA A 183 -11.21 20.54 -12.73
CA ALA A 183 -12.19 19.86 -13.58
C ALA A 183 -11.61 19.56 -14.98
N SER A 184 -10.86 20.50 -15.56
CA SER A 184 -10.18 20.32 -16.85
C SER A 184 -9.14 19.20 -16.77
N VAL A 185 -8.31 19.18 -15.73
CA VAL A 185 -7.31 18.12 -15.53
C VAL A 185 -7.99 16.78 -15.27
N THR A 186 -9.06 16.75 -14.46
CA THR A 186 -9.85 15.53 -14.20
C THR A 186 -10.38 14.93 -15.50
N TRP A 187 -10.98 15.75 -16.36
CA TRP A 187 -11.48 15.30 -17.65
C TRP A 187 -10.37 14.72 -18.53
N ILE A 188 -9.19 15.36 -18.57
CA ILE A 188 -8.03 14.86 -19.32
C ILE A 188 -7.57 13.50 -18.78
N VAL A 189 -7.37 13.41 -17.46
CA VAL A 189 -6.91 12.18 -16.79
C VAL A 189 -7.89 11.03 -17.04
N GLN A 190 -9.19 11.28 -16.85
CA GLN A 190 -10.22 10.28 -17.06
C GLN A 190 -10.21 9.74 -18.50
N ARG A 191 -10.05 10.61 -19.50
CA ARG A 191 -10.07 10.22 -20.92
C ARG A 191 -8.80 9.51 -21.36
N LEU A 192 -7.64 9.91 -20.86
CA LEU A 192 -6.35 9.36 -21.29
C LEU A 192 -5.97 8.09 -20.53
N LEU A 193 -6.27 8.03 -19.23
CA LEU A 193 -5.85 6.91 -18.36
C LEU A 193 -6.95 5.90 -18.09
N ALA A 194 -8.17 6.12 -18.62
CA ALA A 194 -9.34 5.27 -18.40
C ALA A 194 -9.68 5.04 -16.91
N PHE A 195 -9.37 6.03 -16.07
CA PHE A 195 -9.68 6.02 -14.64
C PHE A 195 -11.18 6.21 -14.40
N THR A 196 -11.68 5.74 -13.25
CA THR A 196 -13.00 6.16 -12.76
C THR A 196 -13.04 7.68 -12.57
N PRO A 197 -14.23 8.32 -12.59
CA PRO A 197 -14.35 9.75 -12.31
C PRO A 197 -13.72 10.15 -10.97
N ALA A 198 -13.85 9.30 -9.94
CA ALA A 198 -13.30 9.54 -8.62
C ALA A 198 -11.76 9.49 -8.63
N SER A 199 -11.16 8.42 -9.16
CA SER A 199 -9.70 8.28 -9.23
C SER A 199 -9.07 9.39 -10.09
N ALA A 200 -9.73 9.77 -11.19
CA ALA A 200 -9.26 10.87 -12.05
C ALA A 200 -9.25 12.23 -11.32
N ASP A 201 -10.26 12.48 -10.49
CA ASP A 201 -10.39 13.70 -9.68
C ASP A 201 -9.33 13.74 -8.57
N ILE A 202 -9.05 12.60 -7.92
CA ILE A 202 -7.95 12.45 -6.95
C ILE A 202 -6.61 12.74 -7.63
N THR A 203 -6.34 12.15 -8.80
CA THR A 203 -5.12 12.42 -9.58
C THR A 203 -5.01 13.88 -9.96
N ALA A 204 -6.11 14.52 -10.40
CA ALA A 204 -6.11 15.92 -10.78
C ALA A 204 -5.81 16.85 -9.60
N ARG A 205 -6.37 16.57 -8.42
CA ARG A 205 -6.06 17.34 -7.19
C ARG A 205 -4.62 17.14 -6.75
N TRP A 206 -4.11 15.91 -6.79
CA TRP A 206 -2.71 15.60 -6.48
C TRP A 206 -1.73 16.30 -7.43
N LEU A 207 -1.97 16.24 -8.75
CA LEU A 207 -1.14 16.92 -9.74
C LEU A 207 -1.11 18.44 -9.56
N LYS A 208 -2.17 19.00 -8.98
CA LYS A 208 -2.32 20.44 -8.73
C LYS A 208 -2.01 20.85 -7.29
N SER A 209 -1.69 19.93 -6.40
CA SER A 209 -1.35 20.26 -5.01
C SER A 209 0.00 20.97 -4.95
N ARG A 210 0.26 21.64 -3.83
CA ARG A 210 1.52 22.35 -3.62
C ARG A 210 2.67 21.35 -3.65
N ASP A 211 2.60 20.31 -2.83
CA ASP A 211 3.76 19.47 -2.55
C ASP A 211 3.60 18.00 -2.96
N GLY A 212 2.41 17.57 -3.39
CA GLY A 212 2.13 16.15 -3.64
C GLY A 212 2.97 15.52 -4.76
N VAL A 213 3.21 16.24 -5.86
CA VAL A 213 4.08 15.74 -6.95
C VAL A 213 5.53 15.64 -6.48
N LEU A 214 6.00 16.64 -5.72
CA LEU A 214 7.34 16.64 -5.16
C LEU A 214 7.53 15.45 -4.20
N GLN A 215 6.57 15.22 -3.30
CA GLN A 215 6.56 14.08 -2.39
C GLN A 215 6.58 12.73 -3.13
N ALA A 216 5.76 12.57 -4.14
CA ALA A 216 5.66 11.32 -4.90
C ALA A 216 6.97 10.96 -5.62
N VAL A 217 7.56 11.95 -6.30
CA VAL A 217 8.81 11.74 -7.05
C VAL A 217 9.98 11.55 -6.08
N HIS A 218 10.02 12.30 -4.98
CA HIS A 218 11.04 12.10 -3.94
C HIS A 218 10.98 10.70 -3.33
N LEU A 219 9.77 10.25 -2.94
CA LEU A 219 9.58 8.90 -2.42
C LEU A 219 10.02 7.85 -3.45
N GLY A 220 9.58 7.97 -4.70
CA GLY A 220 9.95 7.05 -5.78
C GLY A 220 11.47 6.97 -6.04
N LEU A 221 12.21 8.08 -5.90
CA LEU A 221 13.67 8.07 -5.98
C LEU A 221 14.28 7.25 -4.83
N THR A 222 13.78 7.41 -3.61
CA THR A 222 14.28 6.67 -2.44
C THR A 222 13.87 5.20 -2.45
N GLU A 223 12.71 4.87 -3.04
CA GLU A 223 12.26 3.51 -3.29
C GLU A 223 13.27 2.75 -4.17
N LEU A 224 13.73 3.35 -5.27
CA LEU A 224 14.70 2.75 -6.18
C LEU A 224 16.06 2.49 -5.52
N GLU A 225 16.45 3.34 -4.57
CA GLU A 225 17.71 3.18 -3.81
C GLU A 225 17.63 2.10 -2.73
N MET A 226 16.48 1.98 -2.06
CA MET A 226 16.35 1.10 -0.89
C MET A 226 15.81 -0.29 -1.25
N ILE A 227 14.84 -0.38 -2.17
CA ILE A 227 14.18 -1.63 -2.59
C ILE A 227 15.09 -2.36 -3.58
N THR A 228 16.07 -3.05 -3.01
CA THR A 228 17.18 -3.70 -3.68
C THR A 228 17.12 -5.21 -3.40
N GLU A 229 18.22 -5.85 -3.04
CA GLU A 229 18.21 -7.25 -2.62
C GLU A 229 17.37 -7.43 -1.35
N GLU A 230 16.75 -8.60 -1.20
CA GLU A 230 16.01 -8.97 0.00
C GLU A 230 16.95 -8.97 1.22
N LYS A 231 16.60 -8.25 2.29
CA LYS A 231 17.42 -8.11 3.51
C LYS A 231 16.79 -8.79 4.72
N TRP A 232 15.64 -9.44 4.54
CA TRP A 232 14.90 -10.06 5.63
C TRP A 232 15.36 -11.48 5.88
N ASN A 233 15.45 -11.83 7.15
CA ASN A 233 15.77 -13.17 7.59
C ASN A 233 14.59 -14.13 7.29
N ASP A 234 14.89 -15.42 7.12
CA ASP A 234 13.90 -16.44 6.79
C ASP A 234 12.83 -16.64 7.87
N ASP A 235 13.14 -16.33 9.13
CA ASP A 235 12.24 -16.39 10.29
C ASP A 235 11.09 -15.37 10.20
N LEU A 236 11.31 -14.26 9.47
CA LEU A 236 10.25 -13.28 9.21
C LEU A 236 9.07 -13.94 8.50
N TRP A 237 9.35 -14.87 7.58
CA TRP A 237 8.36 -15.52 6.72
C TRP A 237 7.72 -16.76 7.35
N ASP A 238 8.26 -17.26 8.46
CA ASP A 238 7.68 -18.40 9.16
C ASP A 238 6.24 -18.11 9.56
N THR A 239 5.41 -19.15 9.64
CA THR A 239 3.96 -19.06 9.91
C THR A 239 3.67 -18.19 11.14
N ALA A 240 2.51 -17.55 11.15
CA ALA A 240 2.08 -16.68 12.25
C ALA A 240 1.72 -17.47 13.52
N GLY A 241 2.68 -18.22 14.10
CA GLY A 241 2.47 -19.01 15.31
C GLY A 241 1.25 -19.94 15.22
N GLU A 242 0.43 -19.93 16.27
CA GLU A 242 -0.68 -20.84 16.63
C GLU A 242 -1.78 -21.09 15.57
N ASP A 243 -1.71 -20.50 14.37
CA ASP A 243 -2.74 -20.58 13.34
C ASP A 243 -2.64 -21.83 12.44
N ASN A 244 -2.50 -23.04 13.00
CA ASN A 244 -2.66 -24.33 12.29
C ASN A 244 -1.97 -24.45 10.90
N GLY A 245 -0.86 -23.74 10.68
CA GLY A 245 -0.13 -23.73 9.39
C GLY A 245 -0.55 -22.66 8.37
N VAL A 246 -1.39 -21.69 8.73
CA VAL A 246 -1.71 -20.53 7.89
C VAL A 246 -0.46 -19.64 7.72
N PRO A 247 -0.13 -19.23 6.49
CA PRO A 247 1.04 -18.41 6.24
C PRO A 247 0.90 -17.01 6.85
N LYS A 248 2.03 -16.44 7.25
CA LYS A 248 2.08 -15.05 7.75
C LYS A 248 1.80 -14.04 6.65
N PHE A 249 2.30 -14.30 5.44
CA PHE A 249 2.16 -13.38 4.30
C PHE A 249 1.34 -14.00 3.17
N PHE A 250 0.46 -13.17 2.63
CA PHE A 250 -0.34 -13.44 1.44
C PHE A 250 0.06 -12.43 0.37
N LEU A 251 0.50 -12.91 -0.78
CA LEU A 251 1.00 -12.08 -1.88
C LEU A 251 0.09 -12.24 -3.08
N PHE A 252 -0.27 -11.13 -3.68
CA PHE A 252 -0.98 -11.09 -4.95
C PHE A 252 -0.18 -10.32 -6.00
N TYR A 253 0.23 -11.00 -7.07
CA TYR A 253 0.91 -10.38 -8.21
C TYR A 253 -0.05 -10.19 -9.38
N ALA A 254 -0.11 -8.97 -9.92
CA ALA A 254 -0.75 -8.73 -11.21
C ALA A 254 -0.01 -9.49 -12.32
N LYS A 255 -0.75 -9.90 -13.36
CA LYS A 255 -0.18 -10.66 -14.48
C LYS A 255 0.84 -9.85 -15.28
N LYS A 256 0.51 -8.58 -15.53
CA LYS A 256 1.37 -7.61 -16.21
C LYS A 256 1.60 -6.45 -15.26
N ASP A 257 2.79 -6.41 -14.68
CA ASP A 257 3.18 -5.37 -13.75
C ASP A 257 4.47 -4.70 -14.22
N HIS A 258 4.39 -3.42 -14.59
CA HIS A 258 5.54 -2.67 -15.08
C HIS A 258 6.48 -2.20 -13.98
N TRP A 259 6.09 -2.39 -12.71
CA TRP A 259 6.86 -2.06 -11.52
C TRP A 259 7.52 -3.30 -10.88
N ILE A 260 7.23 -4.51 -11.37
CA ILE A 260 7.83 -5.74 -10.86
C ILE A 260 8.43 -6.50 -12.04
N HIS A 261 9.74 -6.72 -11.99
CA HIS A 261 10.38 -7.54 -13.01
C HIS A 261 10.02 -9.02 -12.80
N ASP A 262 9.71 -9.76 -13.87
CA ASP A 262 9.25 -11.15 -13.76
C ASP A 262 10.25 -12.04 -12.99
N ASP A 263 11.55 -11.93 -13.28
CA ASP A 263 12.60 -12.66 -12.53
C ASP A 263 12.58 -12.38 -11.01
N GLU A 264 12.22 -11.15 -10.60
CA GLU A 264 12.18 -10.77 -9.18
C GLU A 264 10.96 -11.39 -8.49
N ARG A 265 9.80 -11.39 -9.16
CA ARG A 265 8.62 -12.13 -8.71
C ARG A 265 8.95 -13.62 -8.59
N ASP A 266 9.51 -14.20 -9.64
CA ASP A 266 9.78 -15.64 -9.71
C ASP A 266 10.81 -16.06 -8.64
N GLY A 267 11.79 -15.20 -8.35
CA GLY A 267 12.71 -15.39 -7.23
C GLY A 267 12.03 -15.38 -5.86
N ILE A 268 11.03 -14.52 -5.63
CA ILE A 268 10.21 -14.57 -4.40
C ILE A 268 9.35 -15.83 -4.36
N VAL A 269 8.74 -16.22 -5.47
CA VAL A 269 7.94 -17.47 -5.56
C VAL A 269 8.80 -18.68 -5.22
N GLU A 270 10.00 -18.77 -5.78
CA GLU A 270 10.93 -19.88 -5.52
C GLU A 270 11.39 -19.90 -4.06
N LYS A 271 11.74 -18.75 -3.49
CA LYS A 271 12.27 -18.66 -2.11
C LYS A 271 11.22 -18.78 -1.02
N ARG A 272 9.99 -18.35 -1.29
CA ARG A 272 8.95 -18.12 -0.26
C ARG A 272 7.65 -18.87 -0.52
N GLY A 273 7.50 -19.57 -1.65
CA GLY A 273 6.25 -20.25 -2.02
C GLY A 273 5.82 -21.38 -1.08
N ASP A 274 6.73 -21.91 -0.28
CA ASP A 274 6.47 -22.90 0.79
C ASP A 274 6.03 -22.26 2.12
N LYS A 275 6.37 -20.99 2.34
CA LYS A 275 6.09 -20.24 3.59
C LYS A 275 5.00 -19.19 3.47
N ALA A 276 4.71 -18.74 2.25
CA ALA A 276 3.75 -17.67 1.97
C ALA A 276 2.70 -18.12 0.97
N ARG A 277 1.49 -17.55 1.07
CA ARG A 277 0.43 -17.77 0.08
C ARG A 277 0.66 -16.83 -1.09
N ILE A 278 1.24 -17.32 -2.19
CA ILE A 278 1.52 -16.48 -3.36
C ILE A 278 0.56 -16.83 -4.48
N VAL A 279 -0.17 -15.82 -4.96
CA VAL A 279 -1.12 -15.94 -6.07
C VAL A 279 -0.75 -14.95 -7.15
N GLN A 280 -0.70 -15.41 -8.39
CA GLN A 280 -0.60 -14.55 -9.56
C GLN A 280 -1.96 -14.44 -10.24
N ASP A 281 -2.26 -13.25 -10.75
CA ASP A 281 -3.47 -13.02 -11.52
C ASP A 281 -3.49 -13.80 -12.83
N GLU A 282 -4.65 -14.34 -13.18
CA GLU A 282 -4.89 -14.94 -14.49
C GLU A 282 -5.54 -13.94 -15.46
N GLY A 283 -6.18 -12.90 -14.92
CA GLY A 283 -6.92 -11.86 -15.62
C GLY A 283 -6.07 -10.68 -16.12
N ASP A 284 -6.69 -9.50 -16.11
CA ASP A 284 -6.12 -8.22 -16.59
C ASP A 284 -6.20 -7.16 -15.49
N ILE A 285 -5.93 -7.55 -14.23
CA ILE A 285 -5.84 -6.59 -13.13
C ILE A 285 -4.57 -5.76 -13.32
N PRO A 286 -4.66 -4.43 -13.47
CA PRO A 286 -3.47 -3.59 -13.57
C PRO A 286 -2.82 -3.42 -12.20
N HIS A 287 -1.53 -3.04 -12.18
CA HIS A 287 -0.84 -2.66 -10.94
C HIS A 287 -1.66 -1.63 -10.13
N ALA A 288 -2.09 -0.55 -10.79
CA ALA A 288 -2.97 0.47 -10.22
C ALA A 288 -4.45 0.03 -10.20
N PHE A 289 -4.75 -1.15 -9.66
CA PHE A 289 -6.09 -1.76 -9.63
C PHE A 289 -7.14 -0.83 -9.03
N CYS A 290 -6.76 -0.01 -8.06
CA CYS A 290 -7.61 0.95 -7.36
C CYS A 290 -8.15 2.08 -8.26
N THR A 291 -7.67 2.20 -9.50
CA THR A 291 -8.14 3.21 -10.46
C THR A 291 -9.30 2.73 -11.34
N ARG A 292 -9.70 1.46 -11.18
CA ARG A 292 -10.80 0.82 -11.91
C ARG A 292 -11.72 0.06 -10.95
N GLU A 293 -13.02 0.18 -11.14
CA GLU A 293 -14.03 -0.44 -10.28
C GLU A 293 -14.01 -1.98 -10.38
N ASP A 294 -13.89 -2.53 -11.59
CA ASP A 294 -13.85 -3.97 -11.83
C ASP A 294 -12.63 -4.64 -11.18
N ALA A 295 -11.45 -4.03 -11.36
CA ALA A 295 -10.21 -4.50 -10.76
C ALA A 295 -10.24 -4.37 -9.23
N SER A 296 -10.79 -3.27 -8.69
CA SER A 296 -10.97 -3.07 -7.25
C SER A 296 -11.83 -4.16 -6.61
N LEU A 297 -12.96 -4.50 -7.23
CA LEU A 297 -13.82 -5.57 -6.74
C LEU A 297 -13.15 -6.94 -6.77
N GLU A 298 -12.38 -7.25 -7.82
CA GLU A 298 -11.72 -8.55 -7.93
C GLU A 298 -10.59 -8.72 -6.92
N VAL A 299 -9.79 -7.67 -6.68
CA VAL A 299 -8.78 -7.69 -5.60
C VAL A 299 -9.45 -7.79 -4.22
N ALA A 300 -10.60 -7.13 -4.01
CA ALA A 300 -11.35 -7.24 -2.76
C ALA A 300 -11.84 -8.67 -2.50
N ARG A 301 -12.33 -9.38 -3.52
CA ARG A 301 -12.70 -10.81 -3.40
C ARG A 301 -11.52 -11.68 -2.97
N ARG A 302 -10.33 -11.44 -3.54
CA ARG A 302 -9.11 -12.18 -3.15
C ARG A 302 -8.74 -11.94 -1.69
N VAL A 303 -8.75 -10.68 -1.25
CA VAL A 303 -8.50 -10.32 0.14
C VAL A 303 -9.49 -11.00 1.08
N CYS A 304 -10.79 -10.98 0.75
CA CYS A 304 -11.79 -11.65 1.58
C CYS A 304 -11.60 -13.16 1.60
N GLY A 305 -11.20 -13.79 0.49
CA GLY A 305 -10.85 -15.21 0.48
C GLY A 305 -9.68 -15.56 1.40
N TRP A 306 -8.69 -14.67 1.55
CA TRP A 306 -7.62 -14.86 2.54
C TRP A 306 -8.13 -14.75 3.98
N VAL A 307 -9.09 -13.86 4.24
CA VAL A 307 -9.74 -13.76 5.55
C VAL A 307 -10.56 -15.02 5.86
N GLU A 308 -11.27 -15.57 4.88
CA GLU A 308 -11.97 -16.86 5.04
C GLU A 308 -11.00 -18.01 5.34
N GLU A 309 -9.82 -18.04 4.69
CA GLU A 309 -8.77 -19.03 4.95
C GLU A 309 -8.27 -18.93 6.40
N ILE A 310 -8.05 -17.70 6.91
CA ILE A 310 -7.65 -17.45 8.29
C ILE A 310 -8.74 -17.89 9.28
N GLU A 311 -10.00 -17.55 9.03
CA GLU A 311 -11.11 -17.93 9.93
C GLU A 311 -11.38 -19.45 9.91
N ALA A 312 -11.19 -20.12 8.77
CA ALA A 312 -11.35 -21.56 8.65
C ALA A 312 -10.31 -22.33 9.46
N ALA A 313 -9.08 -21.82 9.56
CA ALA A 313 -8.01 -22.46 10.30
C ALA A 313 -8.17 -22.40 11.82
N LYS A 314 -9.08 -21.56 12.35
CA LYS A 314 -9.41 -21.50 13.78
C LYS A 314 -10.30 -22.64 14.26
N LYS A 315 -10.92 -23.38 13.34
CA LYS A 315 -11.87 -24.46 13.61
C LYS A 315 -11.17 -25.81 13.65
#